data_AF-B1KDB1-F1
#
_entry.id   AF-B1KDB1-F1
#
_cell.length_a   1.000
_cell.length_b   1.000
_cell.length_c   1.000
_cell.angle_alpha   90.00
_cell.angle_beta   90.00
_cell.angle_gamma   90.00
#
_symmetry.space_group_name_H-M   'P 1'
#
loop_
_entity.id
_entity.type
_entity.pdbx_description
1 polymer ?
#
loop_
_entity_poly.entity_id
_entity_poly.type
_entity_poly.pdbx_seq_one_letter_code
_entity_poly.pdbx_strand_id
1 'polypeptide(L)' 'MHLIMKTQFDNLRLNDDHEYSTNDRGGKKVVKIFKDGNLIAKKIAIKRSVQYFGVTGVEEFLTTG' A
#
# COMPACT_ATOMS: atom_id res chain seq x y z
N MET A 1 11.02 1.72 -3.50
CA MET A 1 9.95 0.83 -3.01
C MET A 1 10.36 -0.62 -3.25
N HIS A 2 10.11 -1.52 -2.30
CA HIS A 2 10.43 -2.94 -2.36
C HIS A 2 9.17 -3.79 -2.22
N LEU A 3 9.23 -5.07 -2.61
CA LEU A 3 8.10 -6.00 -2.46
C LEU A 3 7.84 -6.28 -0.98
N ILE A 4 6.58 -6.20 -0.57
CA ILE A 4 6.15 -6.50 0.80
C ILE A 4 5.09 -7.59 0.79
N MET A 5 4.85 -8.19 1.95
CA MET A 5 3.78 -9.18 2.09
C MET A 5 2.41 -8.52 2.04
N LYS A 6 1.41 -9.27 1.57
CA LYS A 6 0.00 -8.84 1.58
C LYS A 6 -0.44 -8.41 2.99
N THR A 7 -0.04 -9.17 4.00
CA THR A 7 -0.37 -8.89 5.42
C THR A 7 0.15 -7.53 5.88
N GLN A 8 1.40 -7.18 5.53
CA GLN A 8 1.95 -5.86 5.83
C GLN A 8 1.16 -4.76 5.13
N PHE A 9 0.84 -4.93 3.84
CA PHE A 9 0.03 -3.96 3.12
C PHE A 9 -1.37 -3.77 3.72
N ASP A 10 -2.04 -4.86 4.09
CA ASP A 10 -3.37 -4.79 4.70
C ASP A 10 -3.32 -4.09 6.06
N ASN A 11 -2.31 -4.35 6.89
CA ASN A 11 -2.13 -3.64 8.17
C ASN A 11 -1.97 -2.13 7.95
N LEU A 12 -1.17 -1.70 6.98
CA LEU A 12 -1.04 -0.27 6.64
C LEU A 12 -2.36 0.32 6.15
N ARG A 13 -3.15 -0.44 5.40
CA ARG A 13 -4.42 0.03 4.82
C ARG A 13 -5.54 0.12 5.85
N LEU A 14 -5.50 -0.75 6.86
CA LEU A 14 -6.48 -0.82 7.94
C LEU A 14 -6.15 0.12 9.10
N ASN A 15 -4.99 0.79 9.05
CA ASN A 15 -4.63 1.81 10.02
C ASN A 15 -5.39 3.12 9.70
N ASP A 16 -6.17 3.60 10.66
CA ASP A 16 -6.99 4.82 10.54
C ASP A 16 -6.15 6.11 10.42
N ASP A 17 -4.88 6.11 10.84
CA ASP A 17 -3.95 7.23 10.63
C ASP A 17 -3.47 7.36 9.17
N HIS A 18 -3.81 6.39 8.32
CA HIS A 18 -3.37 6.36 6.94
C HIS A 18 -4.52 6.62 5.97
N GLU A 19 -4.23 7.41 4.95
CA GLU A 19 -5.15 7.64 3.85
C GLU A 19 -4.85 6.68 2.71
N TYR A 20 -5.87 6.27 1.95
CA TYR A 20 -5.63 5.51 0.73
C TYR A 20 -6.43 6.04 -0.45
N SER A 21 -5.83 5.92 -1.62
CA SER A 21 -6.45 6.27 -2.89
C SER A 21 -6.45 5.05 -3.81
N THR A 22 -7.54 4.88 -4.56
CA THR A 22 -7.67 3.82 -5.56
C THR A 22 -7.76 4.43 -6.95
N ASN A 23 -7.08 3.83 -7.91
CA ASN A 23 -7.10 4.23 -9.31
C ASN A 23 -7.26 2.97 -10.17
N ASP A 24 -8.30 2.96 -11.01
CA ASP A 24 -8.51 1.93 -12.03
C ASP A 24 -8.33 2.56 -13.41
N ARG A 25 -7.41 2.01 -14.20
CA ARG A 25 -7.24 2.41 -15.60
C ARG A 25 -6.90 1.22 -16.48
N GLY A 26 -7.83 0.84 -17.37
CA GLY A 26 -7.57 -0.11 -18.45
C GLY A 26 -7.10 -1.49 -18.00
N GLY A 27 -7.67 -2.02 -16.91
CA GLY A 27 -7.29 -3.34 -16.38
C GLY A 27 -6.09 -3.34 -15.44
N LYS A 28 -5.57 -2.15 -15.10
CA LYS A 28 -4.62 -1.94 -14.01
C LYS A 28 -5.32 -1.22 -12.86
N LYS A 29 -5.37 -1.89 -11.71
CA LYS A 29 -5.83 -1.34 -10.44
C LYS A 29 -4.63 -0.99 -9.58
N VAL A 30 -4.55 0.24 -9.13
CA VAL A 30 -3.51 0.71 -8.20
C VAL A 30 -4.19 1.23 -6.94
N VAL A 31 -3.77 0.71 -5.79
CA VAL A 31 -4.13 1.28 -4.48
C VAL A 31 -2.86 1.90 -3.92
N LYS A 32 -2.93 3.14 -3.44
CA LYS A 32 -1.83 3.86 -2.81
C LYS A 32 -2.21 4.16 -1.37
N ILE A 33 -1.28 3.99 -0.44
CA ILE A 33 -1.44 4.30 0.97
C ILE A 33 -0.49 5.44 1.31
N PHE A 34 -1.01 6.45 1.98
CA PHE A 34 -0.31 7.66 2.36
C PHE A 34 -0.36 7.84 3.87
N LYS A 35 0.73 8.38 4.42
CA LYS A 35 0.81 8.88 5.79
C LYS A 35 1.36 10.29 5.74
N ASP A 36 0.68 11.24 6.38
CA ASP A 36 1.07 12.67 6.37
C ASP A 36 1.30 13.20 4.94
N GLY A 37 0.48 12.76 3.97
CA GLY A 37 0.60 13.09 2.54
C GLY A 37 1.73 12.36 1.78
N ASN A 38 2.56 11.57 2.45
CA ASN A 38 3.66 10.82 1.83
C ASN A 38 3.24 9.41 1.45
N LEU A 39 3.60 8.97 0.25
CA LEU A 39 3.29 7.62 -0.24
C LEU A 39 4.17 6.58 0.47
N ILE A 40 3.58 5.79 1.37
CA ILE A 40 4.30 4.76 2.14
C ILE A 40 4.17 3.36 1.55
N ALA A 41 3.06 3.05 0.87
CA ALA A 41 2.85 1.75 0.25
C ALA A 41 1.92 1.83 -0.96
N LYS A 42 1.98 0.82 -1.83
CA LYS A 42 1.04 0.66 -2.94
C LYS A 42 0.81 -0.80 -3.31
N LYS A 43 -0.40 -1.11 -3.75
CA LYS A 43 -0.79 -2.36 -4.40
C LYS A 43 -0.96 -2.10 -5.89
N ILE A 44 -0.40 -2.96 -6.71
CA ILE A 44 -0.61 -2.95 -8.17
C ILE A 44 -1.23 -4.29 -8.55
N ALA A 45 -2.42 -4.26 -9.13
CA ALA A 45 -3.09 -5.41 -9.68
C ALA A 45 -3.27 -5.23 -11.19
N ILE A 46 -2.71 -6.15 -11.97
CA ILE A 46 -2.79 -6.16 -13.44
C ILE A 46 -3.29 -7.53 -13.85
N LYS A 47 -4.49 -7.59 -14.45
CA LYS A 47 -5.17 -8.85 -14.80
C LYS A 47 -5.25 -9.82 -13.60
N ARG A 48 -4.44 -10.90 -13.61
CA ARG A 48 -4.38 -11.93 -12.54
C ARG A 48 -3.19 -11.77 -11.59
N SER A 49 -2.29 -10.83 -11.86
CA SER A 49 -1.11 -10.59 -11.02
C SER A 49 -1.38 -9.46 -10.03
N VAL A 50 -1.03 -9.68 -8.77
CA VAL A 50 -1.13 -8.69 -7.70
C VAL A 50 0.21 -8.61 -6.99
N GLN A 51 0.73 -7.40 -6.87
CA GLN A 51 1.99 -7.13 -6.19
C GLN A 51 1.78 -6.00 -5.17
N TYR A 52 2.44 -6.12 -4.02
CA TYR A 52 2.39 -5.16 -2.94
C TYR A 52 3.79 -4.58 -2.75
N PHE A 53 3.86 -3.26 -2.60
CA PHE A 53 5.10 -2.53 -2.48
C PHE A 53 5.06 -1.57 -1.30
N GLY A 54 6.16 -1.49 -0.55
CA GLY A 54 6.37 -0.54 0.54
C GLY A 54 7.60 0.35 0.29
N VAL A 55 7.68 1.47 1.00
CA VAL A 55 8.93 2.24 1.15
C VAL A 55 9.93 1.47 2.01
N THR A 56 11.22 1.79 1.91
CA THR A 56 12.21 1.23 2.85
C THR A 56 11.85 1.65 4.28
N GLY A 57 11.91 0.72 5.24
CA GLY A 57 11.46 0.99 6.61
C GLY A 57 9.94 0.95 6.81
N VAL A 58 9.18 0.35 5.87
CA VAL A 58 7.71 0.33 5.96
C VAL A 58 7.16 -0.24 7.27
N GLU A 59 7.95 -1.09 7.93
CA GLU A 59 7.61 -1.73 9.19
C GLU A 59 7.40 -0.73 10.33
N GLU A 60 8.05 0.43 10.27
CA GLU A 60 7.87 1.53 11.24
C GLU A 60 6.46 2.13 11.17
N PHE A 61 5.76 1.97 10.04
CA PHE A 61 4.37 2.42 9.88
C PHE A 61 3.34 1.34 10.25
N LEU A 62 3.78 0.12 10.57
CA LEU A 62 2.88 -0.98 10.98
C LEU A 62 2.51 -0.89 12.46
N THR A 63 3.20 -0.07 13.24
CA THR A 63 2.97 0.05 14.68
C THR A 63 1.80 1.00 14.95
N THR A 64 0.64 0.43 15.25
CA THR A 64 -0.41 1.12 16.00
C THR A 64 0.06 1.15 17.45
N GLY A 65 0.35 2.35 17.97
CA GLY A 65 0.63 2.56 19.41
C GLY A 65 -0.64 2.43 20.23
#